data_AF-A0A678ZYN2-F1
#
_entry.id   AF-A0A678ZYN2-F1
#
_cell.length_a   1.000
_cell.length_b   1.000
_cell.length_c   1.000
_cell.angle_alpha   90.00
_cell.angle_beta   90.00
_cell.angle_gamma   90.00
#
_symmetry.space_group_name_H-M   'P 1'
#
loop_
_entity.id
_entity.type
_entity.pdbx_description
1 polymer ?
#
loop_
_entity_poly.entity_id
_entity_poly.type
_entity_poly.pdbx_seq_one_letter_code
_entity_poly.pdbx_strand_id
1 'polypeptide(L)'
;RFLELLKSECHFFNGTERVRFLERYFHNQEEFVRFDSDVGEYRAVTELGRPVAESWNSQKDLLEQKRGQVDNYCRHNYGVVESFTVQRRVHPQVTVYPAKTQPLQHHNLLVCSVSGFYPGSIEVRWFRNGQEEKTGVVSTGLIHNGDWTFQTLVMLETVPRSGEVYTCQVEHPSVTSPLTVEW
;
A
#
# COMPACT_ATOMS: atom_id res chain seq x y z
N ARG A 1 13.95 -28.12 9.20
CA ARG A 1 12.55 -27.90 8.72
C ARG A 1 12.69 -27.16 7.40
N PHE A 2 12.04 -27.66 6.35
CA PHE A 2 12.05 -27.03 5.02
C PHE A 2 10.69 -26.36 4.77
N LEU A 3 10.68 -25.33 3.93
CA LEU A 3 9.47 -24.62 3.49
C LEU A 3 9.50 -24.52 1.97
N GLU A 4 8.39 -24.83 1.30
CA GLU A 4 8.20 -24.56 -0.12
C GLU A 4 7.10 -23.51 -0.26
N LEU A 5 7.31 -22.51 -1.11
CA LEU A 5 6.32 -21.47 -1.37
C LEU A 5 6.16 -21.24 -2.87
N LEU A 6 4.90 -21.17 -3.31
CA LEU A 6 4.50 -20.71 -4.63
C LEU A 6 3.82 -19.36 -4.52
N LYS A 7 4.21 -18.39 -5.35
CA LYS A 7 3.48 -17.13 -5.52
C LYS A 7 3.03 -16.97 -6.96
N SER A 8 1.74 -16.74 -7.14
CA SER A 8 1.15 -16.32 -8.42
C SER A 8 0.77 -14.86 -8.29
N GLU A 9 1.57 -13.98 -8.90
CA GLU A 9 1.44 -12.53 -8.78
C GLU A 9 0.88 -11.96 -10.09
N CYS A 10 -0.01 -10.98 -9.97
CA CYS A 10 -0.55 -10.21 -11.07
C CYS A 10 -0.25 -8.73 -10.85
N HIS A 11 0.55 -8.14 -11.73
CA HIS A 11 0.92 -6.74 -11.67
C HIS A 11 0.11 -5.97 -12.72
N PHE A 12 -0.70 -5.02 -12.25
CA PHE A 12 -1.66 -4.26 -13.05
C PHE A 12 -1.16 -2.83 -13.24
N PHE A 13 -1.12 -2.36 -14.49
CA PHE A 13 -0.71 -1.01 -14.85
C PHE A 13 -1.81 -0.34 -15.67
N ASN A 14 -2.20 0.87 -15.28
CA ASN A 14 -3.32 1.61 -15.86
C ASN A 14 -4.60 0.76 -15.95
N GLY A 15 -5.02 0.21 -14.80
CA GLY A 15 -6.10 -0.78 -14.76
C GLY A 15 -5.63 -2.11 -15.34
N THR A 16 -6.33 -2.60 -16.37
CA THR A 16 -6.05 -3.90 -17.01
C THR A 16 -5.42 -3.79 -18.39
N GLU A 17 -5.00 -2.58 -18.79
CA GLU A 17 -4.36 -2.31 -20.08
C GLU A 17 -3.09 -3.15 -20.25
N ARG A 18 -2.13 -2.98 -19.33
CA ARG A 18 -0.94 -3.82 -19.25
C ARG A 18 -0.99 -4.65 -17.97
N VAL A 19 -0.90 -5.96 -18.13
CA VAL A 19 -0.91 -6.93 -17.04
C VAL A 19 0.28 -7.86 -17.19
N ARG A 20 1.02 -8.06 -16.10
CA ARG A 20 2.14 -9.01 -16.03
C ARG A 20 1.81 -10.09 -15.02
N PHE A 21 1.81 -11.34 -15.48
CA PHE A 21 1.69 -12.52 -14.63
C PHE A 21 3.08 -13.04 -14.29
N LEU A 22 3.34 -13.26 -13.00
CA LEU A 22 4.60 -13.74 -12.48
C LEU A 22 4.35 -14.90 -11.53
N GLU A 23 4.83 -16.10 -11.88
CA GLU A 23 4.75 -17.27 -11.01
C GLU A 23 6.14 -17.59 -10.47
N ARG A 24 6.28 -17.66 -9.14
CA ARG A 24 7.59 -17.74 -8.48
C ARG A 24 7.60 -18.89 -7.48
N TYR A 25 8.67 -19.67 -7.51
CA TYR A 25 8.86 -20.82 -6.65
C TYR A 25 10.04 -20.59 -5.72
N PHE A 26 9.84 -20.84 -4.43
CA PHE A 26 10.83 -20.61 -3.39
C PHE A 26 11.07 -21.86 -2.56
N HIS A 27 12.34 -22.20 -2.39
CA HIS A 27 12.81 -23.16 -1.41
C HIS A 27 13.33 -22.39 -0.20
N ASN A 28 12.67 -22.52 0.94
CA ASN A 28 12.81 -21.69 2.12
C ASN A 28 12.56 -20.20 1.81
N GLN A 29 13.62 -19.42 1.66
CA GLN A 29 13.56 -17.99 1.30
C GLN A 29 14.24 -17.71 -0.05
N GLU A 30 14.77 -18.74 -0.70
CA GLU A 30 15.48 -18.63 -1.96
C GLU A 30 14.51 -18.91 -3.11
N GLU A 31 14.24 -17.89 -3.92
CA GLU A 31 13.54 -18.07 -5.19
C GLU A 31 14.44 -18.83 -6.16
N PHE A 32 14.03 -20.02 -6.61
CA PHE A 32 14.89 -20.86 -7.45
C PHE A 32 14.45 -20.88 -8.92
N VAL A 33 13.15 -20.74 -9.22
CA VAL A 33 12.62 -20.68 -10.59
C VAL A 33 11.40 -19.77 -10.66
N ARG A 34 11.21 -19.09 -11.79
CA ARG A 34 10.02 -18.26 -12.06
C ARG A 34 9.53 -18.38 -13.50
N PHE A 35 8.24 -18.24 -13.73
CA PHE A 35 7.66 -17.90 -15.03
C PHE A 35 7.31 -16.42 -15.05
N ASP A 36 7.68 -15.72 -16.11
CA ASP A 36 7.37 -14.31 -16.32
C ASP A 36 6.64 -14.14 -17.66
N SER A 37 5.41 -13.60 -17.65
CA SER A 37 4.63 -13.42 -18.88
C SER A 37 5.29 -12.48 -19.87
N ASP A 38 6.10 -11.51 -19.41
CA ASP A 38 6.82 -10.59 -20.30
C ASP A 38 7.96 -11.30 -21.05
N VAL A 39 8.40 -12.46 -20.54
CA VAL A 39 9.42 -13.33 -21.18
C VAL A 39 8.76 -14.51 -21.92
N GLY A 40 7.69 -15.07 -21.35
CA GLY A 40 6.92 -16.16 -21.93
C GLY A 40 7.45 -17.58 -21.64
N GLU A 41 8.38 -17.73 -20.69
CA GLU A 41 8.97 -19.03 -20.30
C GLU A 41 9.46 -19.03 -18.85
N TYR A 42 9.81 -20.21 -18.34
CA TYR A 42 10.45 -20.34 -17.03
C TYR A 42 11.93 -20.00 -17.09
N ARG A 43 12.42 -19.28 -16.08
CA ARG A 43 13.84 -19.02 -15.88
C ARG A 43 14.28 -19.45 -14.50
N ALA A 44 15.37 -20.20 -14.47
CA ALA A 44 16.10 -20.48 -13.25
C ALA A 44 16.64 -19.15 -12.69
N VAL A 45 16.36 -18.91 -11.41
CA VAL A 45 16.91 -17.77 -10.65
C VAL A 45 18.20 -18.20 -9.95
N THR A 46 18.27 -19.47 -9.57
CA THR A 46 19.45 -20.09 -8.94
C THR A 46 19.70 -21.47 -9.55
N GLU A 47 20.84 -22.07 -9.26
CA GLU A 47 21.24 -23.37 -9.85
C GLU A 47 20.25 -24.49 -9.55
N LEU A 48 19.57 -24.44 -8.39
CA LEU A 48 18.52 -25.40 -8.04
C LEU A 48 17.38 -25.42 -9.07
N GLY A 49 17.04 -24.28 -9.66
CA GLY A 49 15.96 -24.16 -10.63
C GLY A 49 16.33 -24.49 -12.07
N ARG A 50 17.61 -24.67 -12.40
CA ARG A 50 18.06 -25.01 -13.76
C ARG A 50 17.37 -26.26 -14.32
N PRO A 51 17.41 -27.44 -13.66
CA PRO A 51 16.75 -28.63 -14.19
C PRO A 51 15.22 -28.47 -14.27
N VAL A 52 14.64 -27.68 -13.37
CA VAL A 52 13.19 -27.41 -13.33
C VAL A 52 12.77 -26.55 -14.51
N ALA A 53 13.49 -25.45 -14.77
CA ALA A 53 13.21 -24.55 -15.88
C ALA A 53 13.37 -25.28 -17.23
N GLU A 54 14.42 -26.08 -17.41
CA GLU A 54 14.62 -26.89 -18.62
C GLU A 54 13.47 -27.88 -18.84
N SER A 55 13.08 -28.62 -17.80
CA SER A 55 11.97 -29.60 -17.88
C SER A 55 10.61 -28.96 -18.13
N TRP A 56 10.33 -27.80 -17.55
CA TRP A 56 9.05 -27.11 -17.73
C TRP A 56 8.98 -26.40 -19.08
N ASN A 57 10.09 -25.84 -19.58
CA ASN A 57 10.13 -25.21 -20.89
C ASN A 57 10.03 -26.19 -22.06
N SER A 58 10.35 -27.48 -21.84
CA SER A 58 10.13 -28.52 -22.84
C SER A 58 8.65 -28.92 -22.99
N GLN A 59 7.80 -28.58 -22.02
CA GLN A 59 6.37 -28.90 -22.03
C GLN A 59 5.56 -27.75 -22.67
N LYS A 60 5.17 -27.93 -23.94
CA LYS A 60 4.48 -26.88 -24.72
C LYS A 60 3.11 -26.50 -24.16
N ASP A 61 2.31 -27.48 -23.76
CA ASP A 61 0.99 -27.27 -23.19
C ASP A 61 1.07 -26.44 -21.89
N LEU A 62 2.08 -26.71 -21.06
CA LEU A 62 2.34 -25.95 -19.83
C LEU A 62 2.69 -24.48 -20.15
N LEU A 63 3.60 -24.25 -21.11
CA LEU A 63 3.97 -22.88 -21.49
C LEU A 63 2.78 -22.10 -22.06
N GLU A 64 1.96 -22.73 -22.91
CA GLU A 64 0.76 -22.12 -23.45
C GLU A 64 -0.24 -21.76 -22.34
N GLN A 65 -0.50 -22.70 -21.42
CA GLN A 65 -1.36 -22.46 -20.26
C GLN A 65 -0.86 -21.29 -19.40
N LYS A 66 0.46 -21.20 -19.17
CA LYS A 66 1.08 -20.15 -18.33
C LYS A 66 1.05 -18.79 -19.02
N ARG A 67 1.27 -18.73 -20.33
CA ARG A 67 1.09 -17.50 -21.14
C ARG A 67 -0.35 -17.00 -21.08
N GLY A 68 -1.33 -17.91 -21.09
CA GLY A 68 -2.75 -17.57 -20.97
C GLY A 68 -3.20 -17.06 -19.58
N GLN A 69 -2.37 -17.17 -18.53
CA GLN A 69 -2.75 -16.74 -17.18
C GLN A 69 -2.92 -15.22 -17.06
N VAL A 70 -2.33 -14.43 -17.97
CA VAL A 70 -2.53 -12.97 -17.99
C VAL A 70 -4.03 -12.65 -18.15
N ASP A 71 -4.71 -13.33 -19.07
CA ASP A 71 -6.14 -13.12 -19.31
C ASP A 71 -7.00 -13.97 -18.39
N ASN A 72 -6.74 -15.28 -18.36
CA ASN A 72 -7.60 -16.26 -17.71
C ASN A 72 -7.56 -16.21 -16.18
N TYR A 73 -6.47 -15.71 -15.62
CA TYR A 73 -6.31 -15.59 -14.17
C TYR A 73 -6.25 -14.12 -13.73
N CYS A 74 -5.30 -13.33 -14.25
CA CYS A 74 -5.12 -11.96 -13.75
C CYS A 74 -6.30 -11.05 -14.12
N ARG A 75 -6.61 -10.88 -15.41
CA ARG A 75 -7.73 -10.02 -15.83
C ARG A 75 -9.08 -10.55 -15.36
N HIS A 76 -9.27 -11.87 -15.43
CA HIS A 76 -10.47 -12.52 -14.90
C HIS A 76 -10.69 -12.18 -13.42
N ASN A 77 -9.72 -12.48 -12.54
CA ASN A 77 -9.87 -12.23 -11.11
C ASN A 77 -9.98 -10.74 -10.80
N TYR A 78 -9.22 -9.88 -11.49
CA TYR A 78 -9.36 -8.43 -11.35
C TYR A 78 -10.81 -8.01 -11.59
N GLY A 79 -11.42 -8.41 -12.71
CA GLY A 79 -12.82 -8.08 -13.02
C GLY A 79 -13.83 -8.62 -12.00
N VAL A 80 -13.56 -9.78 -11.41
CA VAL A 80 -14.42 -10.37 -10.36
C VAL A 80 -14.35 -9.59 -9.05
N VAL A 81 -13.17 -9.08 -8.67
CA VAL A 81 -12.94 -8.48 -7.34
C VAL A 81 -12.79 -6.96 -7.33
N GLU A 82 -12.77 -6.31 -8.50
CA GLU A 82 -12.49 -4.88 -8.67
C GLU A 82 -13.39 -4.00 -7.79
N SER A 83 -14.68 -4.31 -7.75
CA SER A 83 -15.70 -3.53 -7.05
C SER A 83 -15.44 -3.39 -5.54
N PHE A 84 -14.87 -4.42 -4.91
CA PHE A 84 -14.60 -4.43 -3.47
C PHE A 84 -13.11 -4.35 -3.11
N THR A 85 -12.21 -4.22 -4.10
CA THR A 85 -10.76 -4.04 -3.87
C THR A 85 -10.24 -2.72 -4.41
N VAL A 86 -10.35 -2.47 -5.72
CA VAL A 86 -9.82 -1.29 -6.40
C VAL A 86 -10.74 -0.09 -6.22
N GLN A 87 -12.04 -0.30 -6.39
CA GLN A 87 -13.05 0.75 -6.27
C GLN A 87 -13.48 0.97 -4.81
N ARG A 88 -13.05 0.11 -3.89
CA ARG A 88 -13.36 0.24 -2.45
C ARG A 88 -12.86 1.58 -1.93
N ARG A 89 -13.75 2.28 -1.22
CA ARG A 89 -13.47 3.53 -0.52
C ARG A 89 -14.04 3.44 0.89
N VAL A 90 -13.25 3.82 1.90
CA VAL A 90 -13.67 3.94 3.29
C VAL A 90 -13.20 5.29 3.82
N HIS A 91 -14.13 6.06 4.40
CA HIS A 91 -13.85 7.39 4.90
C HIS A 91 -12.90 7.37 6.12
N PRO A 92 -11.91 8.28 6.19
CA PRO A 92 -11.12 8.46 7.39
C PRO A 92 -11.95 9.06 8.53
N GLN A 93 -11.69 8.57 9.74
CA GLN A 93 -12.01 9.28 10.97
C GLN A 93 -10.84 10.15 11.35
N VAL A 94 -11.09 11.43 11.59
CA VAL A 94 -10.07 12.43 11.91
C VAL A 94 -10.30 12.94 13.32
N THR A 95 -9.26 12.95 14.15
CA THR A 95 -9.32 13.50 15.50
C THR A 95 -8.04 14.26 15.79
N VAL A 96 -8.18 15.48 16.32
CA VAL A 96 -7.06 16.31 16.73
C VAL A 96 -7.03 16.39 18.25
N TYR A 97 -5.87 16.16 18.85
CA TYR A 97 -5.68 16.28 20.29
C TYR A 97 -4.24 16.66 20.64
N PRO A 98 -4.00 17.36 21.77
CA PRO A 98 -2.67 17.63 22.25
C PRO A 98 -2.08 16.40 22.96
N ALA A 99 -0.79 16.15 22.73
CA ALA A 99 0.02 15.18 23.45
C ALA A 99 1.24 15.90 24.07
N LYS A 100 1.58 15.53 25.31
CA LYS A 100 2.75 16.07 26.00
C LYS A 100 3.99 15.25 25.65
N THR A 101 5.04 15.88 25.16
CA THR A 101 6.34 15.24 24.94
C THR A 101 7.19 15.38 26.22
N GLN A 102 7.08 14.40 27.13
CA GLN A 102 7.76 14.39 28.44
C GLN A 102 7.44 15.59 29.38
N PRO A 103 7.56 15.44 30.71
CA PRO A 103 7.19 16.50 31.66
C PRO A 103 8.04 17.78 31.62
N LEU A 104 9.22 17.75 30.98
CA LEU A 104 10.25 18.80 31.03
C LEU A 104 10.37 19.64 29.75
N GLN A 105 9.73 19.26 28.65
CA GLN A 105 9.76 20.05 27.41
C GLN A 105 8.62 21.09 27.41
N HIS A 106 8.93 22.29 26.90
CA HIS A 106 7.96 23.38 26.74
C HIS A 106 7.17 23.28 25.42
N HIS A 107 7.48 22.28 24.59
CA HIS A 107 6.81 22.03 23.32
C HIS A 107 5.58 21.14 23.55
N ASN A 108 4.46 21.54 22.95
CA ASN A 108 3.26 20.71 22.86
C ASN A 108 3.24 20.05 21.48
N LEU A 109 2.82 18.79 21.45
CA LEU A 109 2.65 18.07 20.21
C LEU A 109 1.16 18.04 19.89
N LEU A 110 0.74 18.68 18.80
CA LEU A 110 -0.63 18.50 18.29
C LEU A 110 -0.65 17.27 17.39
N VAL A 111 -1.51 16.31 17.70
CA VAL A 111 -1.60 15.05 16.98
C VAL A 111 -2.87 15.06 16.14
N CYS A 112 -2.73 14.92 14.83
CA CYS A 112 -3.84 14.59 13.94
C CYS A 112 -3.83 13.08 13.69
N SER A 113 -4.77 12.39 14.34
CA SER A 113 -4.99 10.96 14.16
C SER A 113 -5.98 10.74 13.04
N VAL A 114 -5.56 10.04 12.00
CA VAL A 114 -6.39 9.69 10.85
C VAL A 114 -6.47 8.18 10.74
N SER A 115 -7.66 7.60 10.90
CA SER A 115 -7.82 6.15 11.05
C SER A 115 -9.01 5.58 10.28
N GLY A 116 -8.96 4.28 10.01
CA GLY A 116 -10.09 3.51 9.46
C GLY A 116 -10.34 3.74 7.97
N PHE A 117 -9.39 4.31 7.23
CA PHE A 117 -9.58 4.67 5.82
C PHE A 117 -9.04 3.61 4.86
N TYR A 118 -9.53 3.66 3.62
CA TYR A 118 -9.04 2.85 2.49
C TYR A 118 -9.38 3.56 1.16
N PRO A 119 -8.49 3.62 0.15
CA PRO A 119 -7.16 3.00 0.07
C PRO A 119 -6.10 3.72 0.93
N GLY A 120 -4.86 3.25 0.91
CA GLY A 120 -3.79 3.85 1.72
C GLY A 120 -3.28 5.21 1.23
N SER A 121 -3.62 5.61 0.00
CA SER A 121 -3.22 6.90 -0.57
C SER A 121 -3.99 8.03 0.12
N ILE A 122 -3.28 8.88 0.87
CA ILE A 122 -3.85 9.96 1.66
C ILE A 122 -2.88 11.13 1.72
N GLU A 123 -3.41 12.35 1.82
CA GLU A 123 -2.64 13.56 2.10
C GLU A 123 -3.17 14.22 3.37
N VAL A 124 -2.27 14.55 4.30
CA VAL A 124 -2.61 15.15 5.59
C VAL A 124 -1.70 16.36 5.79
N ARG A 125 -2.28 17.53 5.97
CA ARG A 125 -1.58 18.81 6.10
C ARG A 125 -2.01 19.54 7.37
N TRP A 126 -1.06 20.24 7.97
CA TRP A 126 -1.32 21.15 9.07
C TRP A 126 -1.41 22.58 8.58
N PHE A 127 -2.31 23.36 9.17
CA PHE A 127 -2.43 24.79 8.96
C PHE A 127 -2.43 25.49 10.31
N ARG A 128 -1.82 26.67 10.36
CA ARG A 128 -1.84 27.59 11.49
C ARG A 128 -2.40 28.92 11.00
N ASN A 129 -3.53 29.36 11.55
CA ASN A 129 -4.23 30.57 11.13
C ASN A 129 -4.44 30.65 9.60
N GLY A 130 -4.76 29.52 8.97
CA GLY A 130 -4.99 29.40 7.54
C GLY A 130 -3.73 29.31 6.65
N GLN A 131 -2.53 29.38 7.21
CA GLN A 131 -1.27 29.15 6.47
C GLN A 131 -0.75 27.73 6.70
N GLU A 132 -0.36 27.04 5.62
CA GLU A 132 0.18 25.68 5.71
C GLU A 132 1.46 25.66 6.54
N GLU A 133 1.51 24.84 7.57
CA GLU A 133 2.67 24.65 8.44
C GLU A 133 3.36 23.34 8.09
N LYS A 134 4.65 23.42 7.76
CA LYS A 134 5.50 22.26 7.44
C LYS A 134 6.59 22.06 8.47
N THR A 135 6.93 23.12 9.20
CA THR A 135 8.01 23.09 10.18
C THR A 135 7.54 22.34 11.42
N GLY A 136 8.33 21.39 11.91
CA GLY A 136 7.95 20.59 13.08
C GLY A 136 6.85 19.56 12.82
N VAL A 137 6.48 19.32 11.55
CA VAL A 137 5.54 18.26 11.18
C VAL A 137 6.25 16.92 11.04
N VAL A 138 5.76 15.91 11.74
CA VAL A 138 6.28 14.54 11.73
C VAL A 138 5.15 13.56 11.47
N SER A 139 5.37 12.58 10.60
CA SER A 139 4.40 11.52 10.32
C SER A 139 4.92 10.15 10.76
N THR A 140 4.03 9.29 11.23
CA THR A 140 4.34 7.86 11.44
C THR A 140 4.50 7.09 10.13
N GLY A 141 4.14 7.69 8.98
CA GLY A 141 3.89 6.95 7.76
C GLY A 141 2.58 6.14 7.85
N LEU A 142 2.30 5.40 6.78
CA LEU A 142 1.10 4.61 6.63
C LEU A 142 1.20 3.30 7.43
N ILE A 143 0.21 3.04 8.27
CA ILE A 143 0.11 1.82 9.09
C ILE A 143 -0.99 0.93 8.54
N HIS A 144 -0.67 -0.35 8.33
CA HIS A 144 -1.62 -1.37 7.86
C HIS A 144 -2.25 -2.10 9.06
N ASN A 145 -3.57 -2.04 9.20
CA ASN A 145 -4.27 -2.61 10.37
C ASN A 145 -4.53 -4.12 10.26
N GLY A 146 -4.43 -4.70 9.06
CA GLY A 146 -4.75 -6.11 8.80
C GLY A 146 -6.24 -6.41 8.59
N ASP A 147 -7.10 -5.39 8.64
CA ASP A 147 -8.57 -5.47 8.47
C ASP A 147 -9.07 -4.72 7.23
N TRP A 148 -8.18 -4.52 6.23
CA TRP A 148 -8.44 -3.71 5.04
C TRP A 148 -8.66 -2.22 5.30
N THR A 149 -8.15 -1.71 6.41
CA THR A 149 -8.04 -0.27 6.67
C THR A 149 -6.61 0.15 7.00
N PHE A 150 -6.41 1.46 6.94
CA PHE A 150 -5.16 2.13 7.23
C PHE A 150 -5.33 3.15 8.34
N GLN A 151 -4.20 3.54 8.93
CA GLN A 151 -4.12 4.68 9.83
C GLN A 151 -2.78 5.41 9.65
N THR A 152 -2.73 6.68 10.06
CA THR A 152 -1.52 7.50 10.13
C THR A 152 -1.69 8.57 11.21
N LEU A 153 -0.60 8.91 11.87
CA LEU A 153 -0.54 10.06 12.79
C LEU A 153 0.35 11.12 12.17
N VAL A 154 -0.17 12.34 12.06
CA VAL A 154 0.59 13.52 11.63
C VAL A 154 0.63 14.52 12.77
N MET A 155 1.81 14.70 13.32
CA MET A 155 2.08 15.42 14.55
C MET A 155 2.75 16.75 14.21
N LEU A 156 2.36 17.82 14.89
CA LEU A 156 2.96 19.15 14.78
C LEU A 156 3.56 19.54 16.14
N GLU A 157 4.88 19.74 16.17
CA GLU A 157 5.59 20.29 17.33
C GLU A 157 5.43 21.82 17.35
N THR A 158 4.76 22.36 18.36
CA THR A 158 4.50 23.80 18.48
C THR A 158 4.40 24.25 19.93
N VAL A 159 4.40 25.56 20.16
CA VAL A 159 4.08 26.19 21.45
C VAL A 159 2.84 27.05 21.22
N PRO A 160 1.63 26.51 21.45
CA PRO A 160 0.37 27.20 21.16
C PRO A 160 0.28 28.53 21.91
N ARG A 161 -0.10 29.59 21.19
CA ARG A 161 -0.42 30.90 21.80
C ARG A 161 -1.92 31.12 21.81
N SER A 162 -2.39 31.89 22.79
CA SER A 162 -3.81 32.24 22.89
C SER A 162 -4.29 32.94 21.62
N GLY A 163 -5.40 32.46 21.04
CA GLY A 163 -6.00 33.02 19.83
C GLY A 163 -5.49 32.43 18.51
N GLU A 164 -4.55 31.49 18.55
CA GLU A 164 -4.14 30.73 17.37
C GLU A 164 -5.11 29.57 17.11
N VAL A 165 -5.39 29.32 15.84
CA VAL A 165 -6.21 28.19 15.38
C VAL A 165 -5.33 27.25 14.57
N TYR A 166 -5.34 25.97 14.95
CA TYR A 166 -4.62 24.92 14.24
C TYR A 166 -5.61 24.01 13.53
N THR A 167 -5.40 23.75 12.25
CA THR A 167 -6.30 22.92 11.44
C THR A 167 -5.54 21.74 10.86
N CYS A 168 -6.02 20.53 11.13
CA CYS A 168 -5.61 19.36 10.36
C CYS A 168 -6.55 19.21 9.17
N GLN A 169 -6.00 19.22 7.96
CA GLN A 169 -6.73 18.98 6.72
C GLN A 169 -6.34 17.63 6.13
N VAL A 170 -7.34 16.83 5.76
CA VAL A 170 -7.16 15.49 5.20
C VAL A 170 -7.83 15.41 3.83
N GLU A 171 -7.03 15.08 2.81
CA GLU A 171 -7.51 14.74 1.48
C GLU A 171 -7.40 13.24 1.26
N HIS A 172 -8.49 12.61 0.84
CA HIS A 172 -8.53 11.17 0.62
C HIS A 172 -9.53 10.83 -0.49
N PRO A 173 -9.24 9.86 -1.38
CA PRO A 173 -10.10 9.53 -2.52
C PRO A 173 -11.52 9.04 -2.19
N SER A 174 -11.82 8.78 -0.91
CA SER A 174 -13.19 8.43 -0.50
C SER A 174 -14.09 9.65 -0.29
N VAL A 175 -13.52 10.82 -0.02
CA VAL A 175 -14.28 12.07 0.24
C VAL A 175 -14.22 12.98 -0.98
N THR A 176 -15.29 13.74 -1.21
CA THR A 176 -15.37 14.71 -2.32
C THR A 176 -14.75 16.07 -1.99
N SER A 177 -14.67 16.41 -0.71
CA SER A 177 -14.02 17.63 -0.22
C SER A 177 -13.07 17.29 0.93
N PRO A 178 -11.98 18.07 1.14
CA PRO A 178 -11.06 17.84 2.24
C PRO A 178 -11.79 17.88 3.60
N LEU A 179 -11.48 16.93 4.48
CA LEU A 179 -11.92 16.97 5.86
C LEU A 179 -11.04 17.95 6.63
N THR A 180 -11.64 18.76 7.50
CA THR A 180 -10.90 19.69 8.35
C THR A 180 -11.34 19.53 9.79
N VAL A 181 -10.37 19.50 10.71
CA VAL A 181 -10.62 19.46 12.15
C VAL A 181 -9.74 20.54 12.78
N GLU A 182 -10.37 21.45 13.51
CA GLU A 182 -9.71 22.56 14.20
C GLU A 182 -9.43 22.20 15.67
N TRP A 183 -8.37 22.80 16.21
CA TRP A 183 -7.98 22.79 17.61
C TRP A 183 -7.61 24.20 18.06
#